data_AF-A0A0R2HMX3-F1
#
_entry.id   AF-A0A0R2HMX3-F1
#
_cell.length_a   1.000
_cell.length_b   1.000
_cell.length_c   1.000
_cell.angle_alpha   90.00
_cell.angle_beta   90.00
_cell.angle_gamma   90.00
#
_symmetry.space_group_name_H-M   'P 1'
#
loop_
_entity.id
_entity.type
_entity.pdbx_description
1 polymer ?
#
loop_
_entity_poly.entity_id
_entity_poly.type
_entity_poly.pdbx_seq_one_letter_code
_entity_poly.pdbx_strand_id
1 'polypeptide(L)'
;MISYREKEMMMAMKYLANHTNEFAQAVLSANNSMINEESVDLELSKLPNVSSYDDIVKLARENGYEPIFRIEDLLSPEELEQLDKEYKAIKEDFRKQTGLNKTDAVFIITAVILQMIRQVFQPKVNFDAFKSMDDRDSHDKTAEDAKDNDYDSEKADKYKEDAKKDKTKGSRYYYARLDEVADIAHVPYDVINGSKKFGLKLNGKNHRAKTLGHDPWLGYIFGTCNILTNTMSLGKDNEFRTVHIGKDKKGSPAVIAEADAIKMLEYSINRFRESKKTVGLAVIKQAYHIKSDEYSKEGLSLPFLQLFLDSDVIKELCESGIDYAKLQFLGTVGVQTILSEFISYIISVAHRITIICDDNKKLGKDKIITKEEVIQSLTKKKTLNEVRTRKVIVISESIASIANAIVIAGIEVGATYTENVELSGKAIKYLDIGGYLSTVIHLFSDIRFITKIKKEFIAQAVEKNYQEKLNSLGI
;
A
#
# COMPACT_ATOMS: atom_id res chain seq x y z
N MET A 1 31.87 -17.26 18.36
CA MET A 1 31.17 -18.17 19.29
C MET A 1 32.00 -18.17 20.56
N ILE A 2 31.43 -17.75 21.71
CA ILE A 2 32.21 -17.62 22.96
C ILE A 2 32.52 -19.02 23.49
N SER A 3 33.79 -19.31 23.72
CA SER A 3 34.30 -20.57 24.26
C SER A 3 33.84 -20.79 25.70
N TYR A 4 33.85 -22.05 26.16
CA TYR A 4 33.47 -22.38 27.54
C TYR A 4 34.34 -21.66 28.57
N ARG A 5 35.65 -21.54 28.30
CA ARG A 5 36.60 -20.87 29.19
C ARG A 5 36.37 -19.36 29.28
N GLU A 6 35.96 -18.72 28.18
CA GLU A 6 35.54 -17.32 28.20
C GLU A 6 34.24 -17.13 29.00
N LYS A 7 33.33 -18.11 29.02
CA LYS A 7 32.13 -18.07 29.87
C LYS A 7 32.49 -18.20 31.35
N GLU A 8 33.40 -19.09 31.71
CA GLU A 8 33.91 -19.18 33.09
C GLU A 8 34.61 -17.90 33.52
N MET A 9 35.30 -17.23 32.59
CA MET A 9 35.97 -15.96 32.87
C MET A 9 34.95 -14.86 33.17
N MET A 10 33.90 -14.73 32.34
CA MET A 10 32.81 -13.77 32.59
C MET A 10 32.11 -14.03 33.93
N MET A 11 31.97 -15.31 34.31
CA MET A 11 31.41 -15.72 35.60
C MET A 11 32.27 -15.32 36.79
N ALA A 12 33.56 -15.63 36.73
CA ALA A 12 34.52 -15.21 37.74
C ALA A 12 34.55 -13.68 37.87
N MET A 13 34.56 -12.96 36.74
CA MET A 13 34.54 -11.49 36.71
C MET A 13 33.27 -10.92 37.34
N LYS A 14 32.09 -11.50 37.05
CA LYS A 14 30.82 -11.06 37.63
C LYS A 14 30.74 -11.32 39.13
N TYR A 15 31.18 -12.49 39.58
CA TYR A 15 31.29 -12.81 41.01
C TYR A 15 32.15 -11.77 41.73
N LEU A 16 33.34 -11.48 41.20
CA LEU A 16 34.24 -10.48 41.78
C LEU A 16 33.61 -9.09 41.78
N ALA A 17 32.98 -8.67 40.68
CA ALA A 17 32.33 -7.36 40.58
C ALA A 17 31.21 -7.19 41.61
N ASN A 18 30.35 -8.20 41.79
CA ASN A 18 29.24 -8.16 42.73
C ASN A 18 29.69 -8.06 44.20
N HIS A 19 30.83 -8.68 44.54
CA HIS A 19 31.35 -8.71 45.92
C HIS A 19 32.48 -7.70 46.16
N THR A 20 32.81 -6.85 45.18
CA THR A 20 33.93 -5.89 45.29
C THR A 20 33.78 -4.96 46.49
N ASN A 21 32.56 -4.48 46.76
CA ASN A 21 32.30 -3.60 47.90
C ASN A 21 32.45 -4.32 49.24
N GLU A 22 32.03 -5.58 49.34
CA GLU A 22 32.18 -6.39 50.55
C GLU A 22 33.66 -6.70 50.82
N PHE A 23 34.41 -7.06 49.79
CA PHE A 23 35.86 -7.27 49.90
C PHE A 23 36.59 -5.98 50.32
N ALA A 24 36.22 -4.84 49.73
CA ALA A 24 36.78 -3.55 50.11
C ALA A 24 36.46 -3.19 51.57
N GLN A 25 35.23 -3.45 52.03
CA GLN A 25 34.84 -3.24 53.43
C GLN A 25 35.57 -4.17 54.39
N ALA A 26 35.76 -5.44 54.04
CA ALA A 26 36.52 -6.38 54.85
C ALA A 26 38.00 -5.95 54.99
N VAL A 27 38.63 -5.50 53.90
CA VAL A 27 40.01 -4.97 53.92
C VAL A 27 40.10 -3.68 54.74
N LEU A 28 39.15 -2.75 54.58
CA LEU A 28 39.11 -1.51 55.36
C LEU A 28 38.90 -1.77 56.85
N SER A 29 38.03 -2.73 57.18
CA SER A 29 37.75 -3.13 58.57
C SER A 29 38.98 -3.78 59.20
N ALA A 30 39.64 -4.71 58.50
CA ALA A 30 40.89 -5.32 58.92
C ALA A 30 42.02 -4.30 59.14
N ASN A 31 42.13 -3.30 58.26
CA ASN A 31 43.11 -2.23 58.39
C ASN A 31 42.85 -1.34 59.61
N ASN A 32 41.57 -1.06 59.92
CA ASN A 32 41.19 -0.28 61.09
C ASN A 32 41.37 -1.04 62.42
N SER A 33 41.40 -2.38 62.38
CA SER A 33 41.56 -3.25 63.55
C SER A 33 43.01 -3.70 63.82
N MET A 34 44.00 -3.09 63.15
CA MET A 34 45.45 -3.41 63.23
C MET A 34 46.11 -3.35 64.61
N ILE A 35 45.37 -3.07 65.69
CA ILE A 35 45.87 -3.05 67.07
C ILE A 35 45.80 -4.45 67.72
N ASN A 36 45.00 -5.38 67.18
CA ASN A 36 44.89 -6.75 67.67
C ASN A 36 44.94 -7.77 66.52
N GLU A 37 46.00 -8.56 66.48
CA GLU A 37 46.29 -9.58 65.45
C GLU A 37 45.14 -10.58 65.28
N GLU A 38 44.50 -10.99 66.39
CA GLU A 38 43.38 -11.93 66.40
C GLU A 38 42.12 -11.34 65.73
N SER A 39 41.95 -10.02 65.80
CA SER A 39 40.84 -9.32 65.14
C SER A 39 41.08 -9.09 63.65
N VAL A 40 42.35 -8.96 63.24
CA VAL A 40 42.75 -8.83 61.83
C VAL A 40 42.57 -10.16 61.10
N ASP A 41 43.00 -11.27 61.72
CA ASP A 41 42.82 -12.61 61.15
C ASP A 41 41.34 -12.98 61.01
N LEU A 42 40.49 -12.58 61.97
CA LEU A 42 39.05 -12.81 61.88
C LEU A 42 38.41 -12.04 60.71
N GLU A 43 38.82 -10.79 60.46
CA GLU A 43 38.29 -9.99 59.35
C GLU A 43 38.85 -10.44 57.99
N LEU A 44 40.13 -10.83 57.92
CA LEU A 44 40.74 -11.38 56.71
C LEU A 44 40.21 -12.78 56.36
N SER A 45 39.79 -13.57 57.34
CA SER A 45 39.15 -14.87 57.11
C SER A 45 37.81 -14.78 56.35
N LYS A 46 37.21 -13.58 56.29
CA LYS A 46 36.01 -13.30 55.47
C LYS A 46 36.35 -13.10 54.00
N LEU A 47 37.62 -12.89 53.65
CA LEU A 47 38.06 -12.88 52.27
C LEU A 47 38.23 -14.32 51.78
N PRO A 48 37.80 -14.63 50.55
CA PRO A 48 37.95 -15.97 50.02
C PRO A 48 39.43 -16.32 49.85
N ASN A 49 39.83 -17.52 50.30
CA ASN A 49 41.18 -18.03 50.11
C ASN A 49 41.32 -18.56 48.68
N VAL A 50 41.89 -17.73 47.81
CA VAL A 50 42.03 -18.00 46.38
C VAL A 50 43.52 -17.99 46.00
N SER A 51 44.00 -19.08 45.41
CA SER A 51 45.41 -19.21 44.98
C SER A 51 45.58 -19.30 43.47
N SER A 52 44.51 -19.61 42.74
CA SER A 52 44.50 -19.85 41.30
C SER A 52 43.20 -19.39 40.65
N TYR A 53 43.21 -19.24 39.32
CA TYR A 53 42.00 -18.93 38.55
C TYR A 53 40.91 -20.00 38.72
N ASP A 54 41.28 -21.27 38.78
CA ASP A 54 40.34 -22.38 38.95
C ASP A 54 39.65 -22.31 40.33
N ASP A 55 40.34 -21.80 41.36
CA ASP A 55 39.74 -21.54 42.67
C ASP A 55 38.66 -20.45 42.59
N ILE A 56 38.86 -19.40 41.79
CA ILE A 56 37.85 -18.34 41.58
C ILE A 56 36.63 -18.90 40.85
N VAL A 57 36.85 -19.71 39.80
CA VAL A 57 35.77 -20.34 39.04
C VAL A 57 34.96 -21.28 39.93
N LYS A 58 35.64 -22.05 40.79
CA LYS A 58 34.99 -22.94 41.76
C LYS A 58 34.20 -22.16 42.79
N LEU A 59 34.78 -21.12 43.37
CA LEU A 59 34.15 -20.25 44.35
C LEU A 59 32.89 -19.57 43.78
N ALA A 60 32.97 -19.06 42.55
CA ALA A 60 31.83 -18.47 41.87
C ALA A 60 30.68 -19.49 41.69
N ARG A 61 30.99 -20.75 41.32
CA ARG A 61 29.98 -21.82 41.22
C ARG A 61 29.37 -22.19 42.56
N GLU A 62 30.17 -22.28 43.62
CA GLU A 62 29.70 -22.57 44.98
C GLU A 62 28.77 -21.46 45.49
N ASN A 63 28.95 -20.22 45.02
CA ASN A 63 28.07 -19.07 45.30
C ASN A 63 26.92 -18.92 44.29
N GLY A 64 26.63 -19.96 43.50
CA GLY A 64 25.45 -20.02 42.62
C GLY A 64 25.59 -19.33 41.27
N TYR A 65 26.80 -18.95 40.86
CA TYR A 65 27.05 -18.40 39.51
C TYR A 65 27.25 -19.54 38.51
N GLU A 66 26.57 -19.47 37.36
CA GLU A 66 26.68 -20.47 36.30
C GLU A 66 27.43 -19.91 35.07
N PRO A 67 28.11 -20.75 34.27
CA PRO A 67 28.76 -20.34 33.02
C PRO A 67 27.75 -20.09 31.89
N ILE A 68 26.49 -19.84 32.22
CA ILE A 68 25.40 -19.51 31.30
C ILE A 68 24.94 -18.08 31.63
N PHE A 69 25.46 -17.10 30.90
CA PHE A 69 25.10 -15.69 31.08
C PHE A 69 23.84 -15.36 30.28
N ARG A 70 22.81 -14.91 30.98
CA ARG A 70 21.76 -14.03 30.43
C ARG A 70 22.22 -12.59 30.61
N ILE A 71 21.67 -11.67 29.82
CA ILE A 71 21.93 -10.22 30.00
C ILE A 71 21.51 -9.77 31.41
N GLU A 72 20.48 -10.41 31.97
CA GLU A 72 20.00 -10.24 33.32
C GLU A 72 21.07 -10.56 34.39
N ASP A 73 21.99 -11.47 34.08
CA ASP A 73 23.07 -11.87 34.99
C ASP A 73 24.29 -10.95 34.92
N LEU A 74 24.30 -9.99 33.99
CA LEU A 74 25.41 -9.02 33.83
C LEU A 74 25.17 -7.73 34.61
N LEU A 75 23.91 -7.39 34.85
CA LEU A 75 23.48 -6.13 35.44
C LEU A 75 23.06 -6.33 36.90
N SER A 76 23.23 -5.32 37.75
CA SER A 76 22.67 -5.35 39.10
C SER A 76 21.13 -5.24 39.03
N PRO A 77 20.39 -5.66 40.07
CA PRO A 77 18.94 -5.44 40.14
C PRO A 77 18.55 -3.97 39.94
N GLU A 78 19.33 -3.04 40.48
CA GLU A 78 19.12 -1.60 40.33
C GLU A 78 19.36 -1.14 38.88
N GLU A 79 20.39 -1.65 38.22
CA GLU A 79 20.67 -1.37 36.80
C GLU A 79 19.57 -1.92 35.88
N LEU A 80 19.04 -3.11 36.18
CA LEU A 80 17.91 -3.69 35.46
C LEU A 80 16.63 -2.87 35.65
N GLU A 81 16.35 -2.43 36.88
CA GLU A 81 15.18 -1.58 37.16
C GLU A 81 15.29 -0.23 36.42
N GLN A 82 16.48 0.35 36.40
CA GLN A 82 16.74 1.60 35.67
C GLN A 82 16.58 1.42 34.15
N LEU A 83 17.08 0.33 33.58
CA LEU A 83 16.91 0.01 32.15
C LEU A 83 15.44 -0.21 31.79
N ASP A 84 14.67 -0.89 32.63
CA ASP A 84 13.23 -1.06 32.41
C ASP A 84 12.48 0.28 32.47
N LYS A 85 12.84 1.18 33.40
CA LYS A 85 12.30 2.55 33.45
C LYS A 85 12.62 3.35 32.18
N GLU A 86 13.89 3.37 31.74
CA GLU A 86 14.31 4.06 30.52
C GLU A 86 13.58 3.49 29.29
N TYR A 87 13.48 2.17 29.19
CA TYR A 87 12.79 1.49 28.10
C TYR A 87 11.27 1.80 28.07
N LYS A 88 10.62 1.84 29.24
CA LYS A 88 9.22 2.24 29.39
C LYS A 88 9.00 3.68 28.96
N ALA A 89 9.87 4.60 29.37
CA ALA A 89 9.79 6.02 28.99
C ALA A 89 9.89 6.19 27.45
N ILE A 90 10.85 5.55 26.80
CA ILE A 90 10.99 5.58 25.33
C ILE A 90 9.72 5.03 24.64
N LYS A 91 9.15 3.95 25.18
CA LYS A 91 7.89 3.38 24.67
C LYS A 91 6.70 4.34 24.83
N GLU A 92 6.64 5.06 25.95
CA GLU A 92 5.60 6.06 26.20
C GLU A 92 5.73 7.25 25.26
N ASP A 93 6.94 7.72 24.99
CA ASP A 93 7.15 8.82 24.04
C ASP A 93 6.75 8.43 22.63
N PHE A 94 7.09 7.22 22.19
CA PHE A 94 6.59 6.69 20.93
C PHE A 94 5.05 6.66 20.89
N ARG A 95 4.42 6.22 21.99
CA ARG A 95 2.95 6.18 22.11
C ARG A 95 2.33 7.58 22.06
N LYS A 96 2.93 8.58 22.70
CA LYS A 96 2.47 9.98 22.67
C LYS A 96 2.58 10.57 21.27
N GLN A 97 3.71 10.38 20.59
CA GLN A 97 3.94 10.94 19.25
C GLN A 97 3.11 10.25 18.16
N THR A 98 2.81 8.96 18.32
CA THR A 98 2.02 8.19 17.34
C THR A 98 0.58 7.91 17.78
N GLY A 99 0.15 8.52 18.88
CA GLY A 99 -1.19 8.38 19.43
C GLY A 99 -2.24 8.95 18.48
N LEU A 100 -3.41 8.31 18.45
CA LEU A 100 -4.54 8.82 17.67
C LEU A 100 -5.16 10.01 18.39
N ASN A 101 -5.53 11.04 17.64
CA ASN A 101 -6.19 12.24 18.16
C ASN A 101 -7.64 12.37 17.64
N LYS A 102 -8.29 13.50 17.98
CA LYS A 102 -9.67 13.77 17.57
C LYS A 102 -9.84 13.86 16.05
N THR A 103 -8.88 14.45 15.33
CA THR A 103 -8.89 14.50 13.87
C THR A 103 -8.81 13.09 13.28
N ASP A 104 -7.95 12.24 13.83
CA ASP A 104 -7.81 10.85 13.39
C ASP A 104 -9.11 10.07 13.58
N ALA A 105 -9.84 10.31 14.68
CA ALA A 105 -11.15 9.70 14.93
C ALA A 105 -12.20 10.11 13.87
N VAL A 106 -12.18 11.34 13.39
CA VAL A 106 -13.06 11.79 12.29
C VAL A 106 -12.73 11.05 11.00
N PHE A 107 -11.45 10.86 10.69
CA PHE A 107 -11.03 10.07 9.53
C PHE A 107 -11.41 8.60 9.65
N ILE A 108 -11.30 8.00 10.84
CA ILE A 108 -11.76 6.62 11.07
C ILE A 108 -13.26 6.51 10.77
N ILE A 109 -14.10 7.38 11.35
CA ILE A 109 -15.55 7.35 11.14
C ILE A 109 -15.88 7.55 9.65
N THR A 110 -15.24 8.52 9.00
CA THR A 110 -15.45 8.81 7.57
C THR A 110 -15.05 7.61 6.71
N ALA A 111 -13.90 6.99 6.99
CA ALA A 111 -13.42 5.81 6.29
C ALA A 111 -14.37 4.62 6.47
N VAL A 112 -14.86 4.37 7.69
CA VAL A 112 -15.86 3.33 7.97
C VAL A 112 -17.11 3.55 7.13
N ILE A 113 -17.65 4.78 7.10
CA ILE A 113 -18.86 5.10 6.31
C ILE A 113 -18.61 4.86 4.83
N LEU A 114 -17.48 5.31 4.28
CA LEU A 114 -17.16 5.11 2.87
C LEU A 114 -16.97 3.63 2.52
N GLN A 115 -16.32 2.85 3.40
CA GLN A 115 -16.17 1.41 3.23
C GLN A 115 -17.52 0.69 3.29
N MET A 116 -18.43 1.10 4.18
CA MET A 116 -19.79 0.55 4.24
C MET A 116 -20.61 0.91 2.99
N ILE A 117 -20.48 2.13 2.47
CA ILE A 117 -21.09 2.54 1.20
C ILE A 117 -20.57 1.65 0.07
N ARG A 118 -19.24 1.44 -0.01
CA ARG A 118 -18.62 0.56 -1.01
C ARG A 118 -19.18 -0.86 -0.96
N GLN A 119 -19.33 -1.43 0.25
CA GLN A 119 -19.88 -2.78 0.44
C GLN A 119 -21.30 -2.94 -0.14
N VAL A 120 -22.08 -1.86 -0.19
CA VAL A 120 -23.42 -1.86 -0.80
C VAL A 120 -23.35 -1.84 -2.33
N PHE A 121 -22.37 -1.14 -2.91
CA PHE A 121 -22.25 -0.93 -4.36
C PHE A 121 -21.28 -1.89 -5.07
N GLN A 122 -20.56 -2.73 -4.34
CA GLN A 122 -19.58 -3.65 -4.91
C GLN A 122 -20.22 -4.81 -5.69
N PRO A 123 -19.48 -5.45 -6.63
CA PRO A 123 -19.95 -6.64 -7.33
C PRO A 123 -20.28 -7.79 -6.36
N LYS A 124 -21.34 -8.53 -6.68
CA LYS A 124 -21.80 -9.70 -5.94
C LYS A 124 -20.96 -10.92 -6.25
N VAL A 125 -20.69 -11.76 -5.24
CA VAL A 125 -19.85 -12.95 -5.40
C VAL A 125 -20.51 -13.95 -6.35
N ASN A 126 -19.88 -14.19 -7.51
CA ASN A 126 -20.28 -15.21 -8.46
C ASN A 126 -19.36 -16.44 -8.36
N PHE A 127 -19.87 -17.51 -7.76
CA PHE A 127 -19.13 -18.76 -7.55
C PHE A 127 -19.08 -19.67 -8.79
N ASP A 128 -19.80 -19.35 -9.87
CA ASP A 128 -19.94 -20.21 -11.06
C ASP A 128 -18.84 -19.99 -12.12
N ALA A 129 -17.93 -19.03 -11.92
CA ALA A 129 -16.94 -18.57 -12.91
C ALA A 129 -15.64 -19.41 -12.98
N PHE A 130 -15.59 -20.59 -12.37
CA PHE A 130 -14.39 -21.44 -12.31
C PHE A 130 -14.31 -22.38 -13.54
N LYS A 131 -13.76 -21.91 -14.67
CA LYS A 131 -13.37 -22.77 -15.81
C LYS A 131 -11.97 -22.44 -16.35
N SER A 132 -11.25 -23.48 -16.78
CA SER A 132 -9.82 -23.47 -17.09
C SER A 132 -9.44 -22.87 -18.45
N MET A 133 -8.15 -22.54 -18.57
CA MET A 133 -7.54 -21.69 -19.61
C MET A 133 -7.47 -22.31 -21.02
N ASP A 134 -7.65 -23.62 -21.17
CA ASP A 134 -7.42 -24.33 -22.44
C ASP A 134 -8.58 -24.22 -23.44
N ASP A 135 -9.69 -23.57 -23.07
CA ASP A 135 -10.91 -23.44 -23.88
C ASP A 135 -11.16 -22.02 -24.45
N ARG A 136 -10.14 -21.14 -24.50
CA ARG A 136 -10.32 -19.74 -24.92
C ARG A 136 -10.30 -19.54 -26.45
N ASP A 137 -11.25 -18.74 -26.94
CA ASP A 137 -11.44 -18.40 -28.35
C ASP A 137 -10.50 -17.27 -28.86
N SER A 138 -10.42 -17.05 -30.17
CA SER A 138 -9.58 -15.99 -30.77
C SER A 138 -10.14 -14.57 -30.53
N HIS A 139 -9.31 -13.54 -30.71
CA HIS A 139 -9.74 -12.13 -30.67
C HIS A 139 -10.92 -11.85 -31.61
N ASP A 140 -10.91 -12.46 -32.80
CA ASP A 140 -11.96 -12.25 -33.79
C ASP A 140 -13.30 -12.81 -33.32
N LYS A 141 -13.28 -13.97 -32.64
CA LYS A 141 -14.49 -14.63 -32.13
C LYS A 141 -15.02 -13.98 -30.84
N THR A 142 -14.13 -13.51 -29.98
CA THR A 142 -14.51 -12.75 -28.77
C THR A 142 -15.03 -11.35 -29.09
N ALA A 143 -14.51 -10.70 -30.13
CA ALA A 143 -15.07 -9.46 -30.67
C ALA A 143 -16.44 -9.68 -31.34
N GLU A 144 -16.70 -10.85 -31.92
CA GLU A 144 -17.98 -11.23 -32.49
C GLU A 144 -19.03 -11.51 -31.38
N ASP A 145 -18.67 -12.27 -30.34
CA ASP A 145 -19.53 -12.55 -29.18
C ASP A 145 -19.90 -11.28 -28.38
N ALA A 146 -18.99 -10.31 -28.29
CA ALA A 146 -19.25 -9.01 -27.67
C ALA A 146 -20.25 -8.15 -28.46
N LYS A 147 -20.33 -8.33 -29.79
CA LYS A 147 -21.33 -7.68 -30.66
C LYS A 147 -22.71 -8.33 -30.56
N ASP A 148 -22.80 -9.61 -30.19
CA ASP A 148 -24.08 -10.32 -30.13
C ASP A 148 -24.77 -10.24 -28.77
N ASN A 149 -24.02 -10.16 -27.65
CA ASN A 149 -24.61 -10.28 -26.29
C ASN A 149 -24.78 -8.96 -25.51
N ASP A 150 -23.95 -7.94 -25.77
CA ASP A 150 -23.91 -6.70 -24.98
C ASP A 150 -24.07 -5.42 -25.82
N TYR A 151 -24.14 -5.59 -27.14
CA TYR A 151 -24.19 -4.49 -28.09
C TYR A 151 -25.61 -4.33 -28.65
N ASP A 152 -26.26 -3.25 -28.23
CA ASP A 152 -27.53 -2.80 -28.80
C ASP A 152 -27.27 -2.20 -30.19
N SER A 153 -27.26 -3.08 -31.19
CA SER A 153 -26.96 -2.76 -32.60
C SER A 153 -27.94 -1.73 -33.17
N GLU A 154 -29.23 -1.80 -32.81
CA GLU A 154 -30.25 -0.82 -33.20
C GLU A 154 -29.93 0.57 -32.67
N LYS A 155 -29.53 0.67 -31.39
CA LYS A 155 -29.20 1.95 -30.77
C LYS A 155 -27.92 2.55 -31.34
N ALA A 156 -26.91 1.72 -31.59
CA ALA A 156 -25.66 2.16 -32.21
C ALA A 156 -25.84 2.60 -33.67
N ASP A 157 -26.66 1.90 -34.45
CA ASP A 157 -26.96 2.27 -35.84
C ASP A 157 -27.82 3.54 -35.91
N LYS A 158 -28.78 3.71 -34.99
CA LYS A 158 -29.51 4.97 -34.81
C LYS A 158 -28.58 6.14 -34.49
N TYR A 159 -27.58 5.93 -33.62
CA TYR A 159 -26.59 6.95 -33.32
C TYR A 159 -25.63 7.24 -34.48
N LYS A 160 -25.29 6.24 -35.32
CA LYS A 160 -24.55 6.46 -36.58
C LYS A 160 -25.36 7.28 -37.58
N GLU A 161 -26.67 7.05 -37.69
CA GLU A 161 -27.55 7.87 -38.52
C GLU A 161 -27.66 9.31 -38.02
N ASP A 162 -27.75 9.51 -36.70
CA ASP A 162 -27.73 10.85 -36.10
C ASP A 162 -26.36 11.55 -36.31
N ALA A 163 -25.26 10.80 -36.27
CA ALA A 163 -23.91 11.30 -36.55
C ALA A 163 -23.73 11.77 -38.01
N LYS A 164 -24.36 11.08 -38.98
CA LYS A 164 -24.36 11.50 -40.39
C LYS A 164 -25.08 12.83 -40.63
N LYS A 165 -25.92 13.28 -39.70
CA LYS A 165 -26.70 14.54 -39.76
C LYS A 165 -25.98 15.72 -39.08
N ASP A 166 -24.90 15.48 -38.34
CA ASP A 166 -24.11 16.51 -37.64
C ASP A 166 -23.26 17.32 -38.64
N LYS A 167 -23.44 18.64 -38.65
CA LYS A 167 -22.78 19.59 -39.58
C LYS A 167 -21.45 20.16 -39.04
N THR A 168 -20.93 19.67 -37.91
CA THR A 168 -19.64 20.12 -37.37
C THR A 168 -18.47 19.79 -38.32
N LYS A 169 -17.70 20.82 -38.70
CA LYS A 169 -16.62 20.70 -39.71
C LYS A 169 -15.32 20.15 -39.09
N GLY A 170 -14.91 18.96 -39.53
CA GLY A 170 -13.55 18.39 -39.37
C GLY A 170 -13.15 17.99 -37.94
N SER A 171 -12.38 16.92 -37.79
CA SER A 171 -11.69 16.66 -36.53
C SER A 171 -10.61 17.71 -36.33
N ARG A 172 -10.49 18.22 -35.10
CA ARG A 172 -9.51 19.24 -34.70
C ARG A 172 -8.89 18.83 -33.37
N TYR A 173 -7.80 19.48 -32.97
CA TYR A 173 -7.15 19.17 -31.70
C TYR A 173 -8.15 19.20 -30.54
N TYR A 174 -8.12 18.14 -29.73
CA TYR A 174 -9.01 17.93 -28.60
C TYR A 174 -10.50 17.78 -28.94
N TYR A 175 -10.82 17.40 -30.18
CA TYR A 175 -12.21 17.23 -30.60
C TYR A 175 -12.35 16.11 -31.63
N ALA A 176 -12.96 15.01 -31.20
CA ALA A 176 -13.45 13.95 -32.07
C ALA A 176 -14.86 14.24 -32.58
N ARG A 177 -15.07 14.01 -33.88
CA ARG A 177 -16.38 14.14 -34.51
C ARG A 177 -17.29 13.00 -34.06
N LEU A 178 -18.61 13.23 -34.12
CA LEU A 178 -19.58 12.25 -33.65
C LEU A 178 -19.50 10.92 -34.43
N ASP A 179 -19.16 10.95 -35.71
CA ASP A 179 -18.93 9.75 -36.54
C ASP A 179 -17.66 8.99 -36.13
N GLU A 180 -16.58 9.69 -35.74
CA GLU A 180 -15.37 9.07 -35.18
C GLU A 180 -15.62 8.46 -33.79
N VAL A 181 -16.48 9.08 -32.97
CA VAL A 181 -16.90 8.55 -31.66
C VAL A 181 -17.84 7.35 -31.83
N ALA A 182 -18.68 7.35 -32.88
CA ALA A 182 -19.63 6.27 -33.17
C ALA A 182 -19.01 5.12 -34.00
N ASP A 183 -17.80 5.27 -34.53
CA ASP A 183 -17.05 4.16 -35.12
C ASP A 183 -16.48 3.25 -34.04
N ILE A 184 -17.12 2.11 -33.81
CA ILE A 184 -16.78 1.20 -32.72
C ILE A 184 -15.55 0.34 -33.05
N ALA A 185 -15.15 0.29 -34.33
CA ALA A 185 -14.07 -0.61 -34.76
C ALA A 185 -12.67 -0.11 -34.38
N HIS A 186 -12.49 1.17 -34.07
CA HIS A 186 -11.16 1.74 -33.83
C HIS A 186 -11.17 2.78 -32.72
N VAL A 187 -10.19 2.70 -31.81
CA VAL A 187 -9.95 3.72 -30.78
C VAL A 187 -8.64 4.46 -31.06
N PRO A 188 -8.52 5.74 -30.67
CA PRO A 188 -7.35 6.55 -31.02
C PRO A 188 -6.05 6.02 -30.40
N TYR A 189 -6.13 5.34 -29.25
CA TYR A 189 -4.98 4.81 -28.54
C TYR A 189 -4.47 3.45 -29.07
N ASP A 190 -5.07 2.89 -30.14
CA ASP A 190 -4.52 1.75 -30.91
C ASP A 190 -3.51 2.18 -31.98
N VAL A 191 -3.43 3.47 -32.25
CA VAL A 191 -2.68 4.00 -33.39
C VAL A 191 -1.17 3.90 -33.15
N ILE A 192 -0.52 2.95 -33.82
CA ILE A 192 0.95 2.78 -33.77
C ILE A 192 1.71 3.64 -34.80
N ASN A 193 1.04 4.07 -35.86
CA ASN A 193 1.65 4.83 -36.95
C ASN A 193 2.08 6.22 -36.49
N GLY A 194 3.24 6.70 -36.96
CA GLY A 194 3.79 8.00 -36.58
C GLY A 194 4.48 8.04 -35.20
N SER A 195 4.21 7.06 -34.33
CA SER A 195 4.73 7.00 -32.94
C SER A 195 6.26 7.07 -32.83
N LYS A 196 7.00 6.51 -33.80
CA LYS A 196 8.48 6.54 -33.84
C LYS A 196 9.04 7.96 -33.89
N LYS A 197 8.35 8.90 -34.56
CA LYS A 197 8.80 10.30 -34.68
C LYS A 197 8.72 11.06 -33.35
N PHE A 198 7.88 10.59 -32.43
CA PHE A 198 7.65 11.19 -31.12
C PHE A 198 8.38 10.43 -29.98
N GLY A 199 9.20 9.44 -30.33
CA GLY A 199 9.98 8.64 -29.39
C GLY A 199 9.20 7.56 -28.63
N LEU A 200 7.94 7.29 -29.00
CA LEU A 200 7.02 6.47 -28.20
C LEU A 200 7.22 4.95 -28.34
N LYS A 201 7.90 4.51 -29.41
CA LYS A 201 8.23 3.11 -29.70
C LYS A 201 7.04 2.14 -29.56
N LEU A 202 5.86 2.54 -30.06
CA LEU A 202 4.66 1.70 -30.09
C LEU A 202 4.72 0.70 -31.25
N ASN A 203 4.24 -0.51 -31.02
CA ASN A 203 4.05 -1.57 -32.01
C ASN A 203 2.84 -2.44 -31.65
N GLY A 204 2.43 -3.32 -32.57
CA GLY A 204 1.25 -4.16 -32.40
C GLY A 204 1.22 -4.98 -31.12
N LYS A 205 2.38 -5.37 -30.58
CA LYS A 205 2.50 -6.23 -29.38
C LYS A 205 2.66 -5.48 -28.05
N ASN A 206 2.88 -4.17 -28.05
CA ASN A 206 3.18 -3.42 -26.82
C ASN A 206 2.31 -2.19 -26.59
N HIS A 207 1.51 -1.78 -27.57
CA HIS A 207 0.70 -0.57 -27.46
C HIS A 207 -0.30 -0.63 -26.30
N ARG A 208 -0.87 -1.80 -26.03
CA ARG A 208 -1.80 -2.04 -24.91
C ARG A 208 -1.16 -1.77 -23.55
N ALA A 209 0.04 -2.32 -23.32
CA ALA A 209 0.78 -2.13 -22.08
C ALA A 209 1.33 -0.69 -21.92
N LYS A 210 1.43 0.07 -23.02
CA LYS A 210 2.00 1.43 -23.02
C LYS A 210 0.98 2.55 -22.96
N THR A 211 -0.30 2.25 -23.14
CA THR A 211 -1.37 3.26 -23.20
C THR A 211 -2.34 3.10 -22.03
N LEU A 212 -2.76 4.21 -21.44
CA LEU A 212 -3.73 4.23 -20.34
C LEU A 212 -5.15 3.94 -20.81
N GLY A 213 -5.43 4.09 -22.11
CA GLY A 213 -6.72 3.74 -22.72
C GLY A 213 -7.03 2.24 -22.70
N HIS A 214 -6.00 1.39 -22.62
CA HIS A 214 -6.12 -0.07 -22.52
C HIS A 214 -6.11 -0.59 -21.08
N ASP A 215 -5.92 0.29 -20.09
CA ASP A 215 -6.06 -0.12 -18.69
C ASP A 215 -7.54 -0.40 -18.41
N PRO A 216 -7.90 -1.51 -17.75
CA PRO A 216 -9.30 -1.89 -17.57
C PRO A 216 -10.11 -0.92 -16.70
N TRP A 217 -9.43 -0.05 -15.92
CA TRP A 217 -10.07 0.92 -15.02
C TRP A 217 -9.74 2.35 -15.43
N LEU A 218 -8.45 2.64 -15.63
CA LEU A 218 -8.03 3.94 -16.12
C LEU A 218 -8.52 4.18 -17.55
N GLY A 219 -8.76 3.14 -18.36
CA GLY A 219 -9.33 3.24 -19.70
C GLY A 219 -10.73 3.86 -19.69
N TYR A 220 -11.57 3.62 -18.68
CA TYR A 220 -12.87 4.29 -18.57
C TYR A 220 -12.75 5.80 -18.38
N ILE A 221 -11.63 6.28 -17.83
CA ILE A 221 -11.36 7.72 -17.67
C ILE A 221 -10.56 8.21 -18.88
N PHE A 222 -9.34 7.72 -19.04
CA PHE A 222 -8.39 8.16 -20.06
C PHE A 222 -8.81 7.72 -21.46
N GLY A 223 -9.26 6.49 -21.65
CA GLY A 223 -9.73 5.98 -22.94
C GLY A 223 -11.01 6.68 -23.41
N THR A 224 -12.00 6.87 -22.52
CA THR A 224 -13.19 7.68 -22.84
C THR A 224 -12.83 9.12 -23.22
N CYS A 225 -11.94 9.76 -22.45
CA CYS A 225 -11.50 11.12 -22.78
C CYS A 225 -10.73 11.13 -24.11
N ASN A 226 -9.84 10.18 -24.33
CA ASN A 226 -9.08 10.00 -25.56
C ASN A 226 -9.97 9.85 -26.79
N ILE A 227 -11.05 9.06 -26.69
CA ILE A 227 -12.07 8.92 -27.74
C ILE A 227 -12.77 10.25 -28.02
N LEU A 228 -13.09 11.04 -26.98
CA LEU A 228 -13.77 12.34 -27.15
C LEU A 228 -12.87 13.42 -27.76
N THR A 229 -11.56 13.30 -27.56
CA THR A 229 -10.58 14.35 -27.91
C THR A 229 -9.65 13.98 -29.06
N ASN A 230 -9.76 12.77 -29.63
CA ASN A 230 -8.80 12.21 -30.59
C ASN A 230 -7.36 12.30 -30.07
N THR A 231 -7.14 11.82 -28.85
CA THR A 231 -5.81 11.77 -28.24
C THR A 231 -5.46 10.36 -27.78
N MET A 232 -4.22 10.15 -27.38
CA MET A 232 -3.74 8.92 -26.76
C MET A 232 -2.91 9.27 -25.53
N SER A 233 -3.33 8.78 -24.37
CA SER A 233 -2.62 8.95 -23.10
C SER A 233 -1.72 7.74 -22.82
N LEU A 234 -0.46 7.99 -22.48
CA LEU A 234 0.56 6.97 -22.31
C LEU A 234 0.83 6.69 -20.83
N GLY A 235 1.36 5.50 -20.53
CA GLY A 235 1.76 5.09 -19.19
C GLY A 235 3.15 5.59 -18.77
N LYS A 236 3.64 5.06 -17.66
CA LYS A 236 4.92 5.40 -17.03
C LYS A 236 6.12 5.38 -17.99
N ASP A 237 6.18 4.39 -18.89
CA ASP A 237 7.23 4.23 -19.91
C ASP A 237 7.45 5.42 -20.83
N ASN A 238 6.43 6.26 -20.98
CA ASN A 238 6.51 7.47 -21.79
C ASN A 238 6.18 8.71 -20.95
N GLU A 239 6.51 8.67 -19.66
CA GLU A 239 6.42 9.80 -18.74
C GLU A 239 5.00 10.40 -18.68
N PHE A 240 3.97 9.57 -18.84
CA PHE A 240 2.56 9.99 -18.84
C PHE A 240 2.19 11.03 -19.91
N ARG A 241 2.95 11.10 -21.01
CA ARG A 241 2.68 12.00 -22.13
C ARG A 241 1.34 11.68 -22.79
N THR A 242 0.74 12.71 -23.40
CA THR A 242 -0.46 12.56 -24.24
C THR A 242 -0.15 13.08 -25.64
N VAL A 243 -0.67 12.45 -26.69
CA VAL A 243 -0.46 12.86 -28.08
C VAL A 243 -1.76 12.98 -28.85
N HIS A 244 -1.79 13.83 -29.88
CA HIS A 244 -2.91 13.96 -30.82
C HIS A 244 -2.86 12.90 -31.90
N ILE A 245 -4.02 12.32 -32.17
CA ILE A 245 -4.25 11.34 -33.22
C ILE A 245 -5.03 12.02 -34.34
N GLY A 246 -4.53 11.88 -35.56
CA GLY A 246 -5.17 12.41 -36.76
C GLY A 246 -4.81 11.60 -37.98
N LYS A 247 -4.94 12.17 -39.16
CA LYS A 247 -4.63 11.50 -40.43
C LYS A 247 -3.26 11.92 -40.94
N ASP A 248 -2.47 10.97 -41.44
CA ASP A 248 -1.22 11.24 -42.13
C ASP A 248 -1.45 11.72 -43.58
N LYS A 249 -0.37 11.97 -44.33
CA LYS A 249 -0.43 12.42 -45.73
C LYS A 249 -1.16 11.45 -46.67
N LYS A 250 -1.34 10.18 -46.26
CA LYS A 250 -2.04 9.14 -47.02
C LYS A 250 -3.48 8.92 -46.52
N GLY A 251 -3.92 9.65 -45.50
CA GLY A 251 -5.24 9.54 -44.91
C GLY A 251 -5.35 8.50 -43.80
N SER A 252 -4.26 7.83 -43.42
CA SER A 252 -4.23 6.77 -42.40
C SER A 252 -4.13 7.37 -40.99
N PRO A 253 -4.75 6.76 -39.96
CA PRO A 253 -4.57 7.18 -38.57
C PRO A 253 -3.10 7.17 -38.15
N ALA A 254 -2.62 8.28 -37.58
CA ALA A 254 -1.25 8.43 -37.10
C ALA A 254 -1.16 9.43 -35.94
N VAL A 255 -0.11 9.30 -35.14
CA VAL A 255 0.31 10.34 -34.20
C VAL A 255 0.80 11.57 -34.97
N ILE A 256 0.21 12.73 -34.71
CA ILE A 256 0.48 13.96 -35.48
C ILE A 256 1.11 15.10 -34.66
N ALA A 257 0.92 15.15 -33.34
CA ALA A 257 1.45 16.20 -32.48
C ALA A 257 1.46 15.79 -31.00
N GLU A 258 2.26 16.49 -30.17
CA GLU A 258 2.13 16.42 -28.71
C GLU A 258 0.81 17.04 -28.25
N ALA A 259 0.25 16.50 -27.18
CA ALA A 259 -0.95 17.01 -26.53
C ALA A 259 -0.72 17.23 -25.04
N ASP A 260 -1.53 18.10 -24.46
CA ASP A 260 -1.54 18.40 -23.04
C ASP A 260 -2.65 17.58 -22.36
N ALA A 261 -2.28 16.80 -21.35
CA ALA A 261 -3.21 15.91 -20.64
C ALA A 261 -4.29 16.70 -19.87
N ILE A 262 -3.96 17.87 -19.32
CA ILE A 262 -4.90 18.71 -18.57
C ILE A 262 -5.93 19.28 -19.55
N LYS A 263 -5.49 19.76 -20.71
CA LYS A 263 -6.40 20.22 -21.78
C LYS A 263 -7.29 19.08 -22.27
N MET A 264 -6.75 17.89 -22.48
CA MET A 264 -7.56 16.73 -22.87
C MET A 264 -8.73 16.48 -21.89
N LEU A 265 -8.48 16.57 -20.58
CA LEU A 265 -9.53 16.46 -19.56
C LEU A 265 -10.50 17.66 -19.61
N GLU A 266 -10.00 18.88 -19.72
CA GLU A 266 -10.81 20.10 -19.82
C GLU A 266 -11.78 20.05 -21.01
N TYR A 267 -11.28 19.67 -22.19
CA TYR A 267 -12.10 19.53 -23.40
C TYR A 267 -13.09 18.37 -23.27
N SER A 268 -12.74 17.28 -22.60
CA SER A 268 -13.68 16.19 -22.31
C SER A 268 -14.82 16.64 -21.40
N ILE A 269 -14.55 17.48 -20.39
CA ILE A 269 -15.57 18.09 -19.53
C ILE A 269 -16.48 19.03 -20.33
N ASN A 270 -15.90 19.83 -21.24
CA ASN A 270 -16.69 20.68 -22.13
C ASN A 270 -17.61 19.84 -23.04
N ARG A 271 -17.12 18.72 -23.57
CA ARG A 271 -17.92 17.77 -24.37
C ARG A 271 -19.08 17.18 -23.56
N PHE A 272 -18.88 16.88 -22.28
CA PHE A 272 -19.95 16.44 -21.38
C PHE A 272 -21.05 17.49 -21.21
N ARG A 273 -20.66 18.77 -21.11
CA ARG A 273 -21.61 19.90 -21.02
C ARG A 273 -22.35 20.13 -22.32
N GLU A 274 -21.69 19.96 -23.47
CA GLU A 274 -22.27 20.13 -24.80
C GLU A 274 -23.24 19.00 -25.17
N SER A 275 -22.83 17.74 -24.98
CA SER A 275 -23.60 16.58 -25.41
C SER A 275 -23.33 15.35 -24.53
N LYS A 276 -24.23 15.14 -23.56
CA LYS A 276 -24.27 13.91 -22.74
C LYS A 276 -24.40 12.64 -23.60
N LYS A 277 -25.10 12.74 -24.75
CA LYS A 277 -25.24 11.62 -25.70
C LYS A 277 -23.91 11.20 -26.30
N THR A 278 -23.07 12.17 -26.66
CA THR A 278 -21.75 11.89 -27.25
C THR A 278 -20.78 11.30 -26.23
N VAL A 279 -20.83 11.75 -24.97
CA VAL A 279 -20.07 11.12 -23.89
C VAL A 279 -20.56 9.70 -23.63
N GLY A 280 -21.87 9.48 -23.60
CA GLY A 280 -22.44 8.13 -23.49
C GLY A 280 -21.94 7.18 -24.58
N LEU A 281 -21.84 7.66 -25.84
CA LEU A 281 -21.28 6.89 -26.95
C LEU A 281 -19.79 6.58 -26.76
N ALA A 282 -18.98 7.55 -26.31
CA ALA A 282 -17.57 7.32 -26.04
C ALA A 282 -17.35 6.29 -24.92
N VAL A 283 -18.19 6.31 -23.87
CA VAL A 283 -18.16 5.30 -22.79
C VAL A 283 -18.56 3.92 -23.31
N ILE A 284 -19.60 3.83 -24.16
CA ILE A 284 -20.01 2.57 -24.77
C ILE A 284 -18.90 2.00 -25.66
N LYS A 285 -18.28 2.85 -26.50
CA LYS A 285 -17.14 2.47 -27.34
C LYS A 285 -15.96 1.99 -26.50
N GLN A 286 -15.64 2.68 -25.41
CA GLN A 286 -14.60 2.26 -24.46
C GLN A 286 -14.92 0.91 -23.80
N ALA A 287 -16.16 0.71 -23.37
CA ALA A 287 -16.60 -0.54 -22.74
C ALA A 287 -16.49 -1.72 -23.72
N TYR A 288 -16.88 -1.51 -24.97
CA TYR A 288 -16.73 -2.49 -26.03
C TYR A 288 -15.25 -2.81 -26.31
N HIS A 289 -14.41 -1.78 -26.43
CA HIS A 289 -12.97 -1.95 -26.68
C HIS A 289 -12.25 -2.74 -25.59
N ILE A 290 -12.55 -2.45 -24.31
CA ILE A 290 -12.01 -3.22 -23.18
C ILE A 290 -12.49 -4.67 -23.24
N LYS A 291 -13.77 -4.93 -23.54
CA LYS A 291 -14.34 -6.28 -23.63
C LYS A 291 -13.74 -7.10 -24.79
N SER A 292 -13.50 -6.49 -25.96
CA SER A 292 -12.87 -7.18 -27.09
C SER A 292 -11.40 -7.53 -26.82
N ASP A 293 -10.70 -6.69 -26.04
CA ASP A 293 -9.30 -6.95 -25.69
C ASP A 293 -9.14 -7.95 -24.54
N GLU A 294 -10.09 -7.99 -23.59
CA GLU A 294 -10.04 -8.79 -22.34
C GLU A 294 -9.79 -10.29 -22.59
N TYR A 295 -10.48 -10.91 -23.54
CA TYR A 295 -10.37 -12.35 -23.82
C TYR A 295 -9.43 -12.71 -24.97
N SER A 296 -8.71 -11.73 -25.50
CA SER A 296 -7.77 -11.95 -26.60
C SER A 296 -6.48 -12.65 -26.14
N LYS A 297 -5.76 -13.30 -27.06
CA LYS A 297 -4.49 -14.00 -26.76
C LYS A 297 -3.40 -13.11 -26.15
N GLU A 298 -3.42 -11.82 -26.47
CA GLU A 298 -2.45 -10.85 -25.94
C GLU A 298 -2.88 -10.30 -24.57
N GLY A 299 -4.13 -10.54 -24.17
CA GLY A 299 -4.70 -10.14 -22.89
C GLY A 299 -4.73 -8.63 -22.67
N LEU A 300 -5.15 -8.26 -21.47
CA LEU A 300 -5.19 -6.89 -20.99
C LEU A 300 -4.51 -6.84 -19.61
N SER A 301 -3.75 -5.79 -19.33
CA SER A 301 -3.00 -5.71 -18.07
C SER A 301 -3.90 -5.64 -16.85
N LEU A 302 -3.39 -5.99 -15.68
CA LEU A 302 -4.11 -5.69 -14.43
C LEU A 302 -4.34 -4.18 -14.26
N PRO A 303 -5.41 -3.76 -13.56
CA PRO A 303 -5.69 -2.36 -13.33
C PRO A 303 -4.52 -1.62 -12.70
N PHE A 304 -4.30 -0.40 -13.14
CA PHE A 304 -3.32 0.57 -12.62
C PHE A 304 -1.85 0.21 -12.83
N LEU A 305 -1.49 -0.94 -13.42
CA LEU A 305 -0.09 -1.33 -13.58
C LEU A 305 0.70 -0.34 -14.44
N GLN A 306 0.07 0.25 -15.45
CA GLN A 306 0.65 1.30 -16.32
C GLN A 306 1.06 2.57 -15.56
N LEU A 307 0.61 2.76 -14.31
CA LEU A 307 1.04 3.86 -13.44
C LEU A 307 2.36 3.57 -12.72
N PHE A 308 2.71 2.30 -12.53
CA PHE A 308 3.75 1.90 -11.58
C PHE A 308 4.87 1.10 -12.21
N LEU A 309 4.55 0.29 -13.21
CA LEU A 309 5.46 -0.66 -13.84
C LEU A 309 5.78 -0.27 -15.27
N ASP A 310 6.92 -0.74 -15.72
CA ASP A 310 7.36 -0.52 -17.09
C ASP A 310 6.67 -1.54 -18.01
N SER A 311 6.42 -1.18 -19.27
CA SER A 311 5.55 -1.98 -20.15
C SER A 311 6.11 -3.36 -20.47
N ASP A 312 7.44 -3.55 -20.40
CA ASP A 312 8.08 -4.86 -20.59
C ASP A 312 7.70 -5.84 -19.45
N VAL A 313 7.63 -5.35 -18.21
CA VAL A 313 7.19 -6.13 -17.04
C VAL A 313 5.70 -6.44 -17.12
N ILE A 314 4.88 -5.44 -17.52
CA ILE A 314 3.43 -5.62 -17.69
C ILE A 314 3.14 -6.67 -18.77
N LYS A 315 3.90 -6.64 -19.86
CA LYS A 315 3.79 -7.58 -20.96
C LYS A 315 4.19 -8.99 -20.53
N GLU A 316 5.30 -9.15 -19.82
CA GLU A 316 5.74 -10.45 -19.30
C GLU A 316 4.71 -11.07 -18.34
N LEU A 317 4.05 -10.24 -17.52
CA LEU A 317 2.92 -10.68 -16.68
C LEU A 317 1.74 -11.18 -17.53
N CYS A 318 1.35 -10.45 -18.58
CA CYS A 318 0.25 -10.86 -19.47
C CYS A 318 0.61 -12.14 -20.24
N GLU A 319 1.82 -12.25 -20.81
CA GLU A 319 2.29 -13.44 -21.53
C GLU A 319 2.46 -14.66 -20.60
N SER A 320 2.71 -14.43 -19.30
CA SER A 320 2.70 -15.46 -18.25
C SER A 320 1.29 -15.82 -17.76
N GLY A 321 0.26 -15.23 -18.36
CA GLY A 321 -1.14 -15.43 -18.02
C GLY A 321 -1.55 -14.78 -16.70
N ILE A 322 -0.91 -13.70 -16.25
CA ILE A 322 -1.32 -12.85 -15.12
C ILE A 322 -1.92 -11.56 -15.72
N ASP A 323 -3.13 -11.68 -16.27
CA ASP A 323 -3.85 -10.65 -17.02
C ASP A 323 -5.22 -10.32 -16.38
N TYR A 324 -5.91 -9.30 -16.89
CA TYR A 324 -7.23 -8.86 -16.39
C TYR A 324 -8.32 -9.93 -16.55
N ALA A 325 -8.27 -10.74 -17.61
CA ALA A 325 -9.15 -11.91 -17.74
C ALA A 325 -8.90 -12.91 -16.61
N LYS A 326 -7.67 -13.04 -16.11
CA LYS A 326 -7.38 -13.78 -14.88
C LYS A 326 -7.80 -13.03 -13.60
N LEU A 327 -7.96 -11.72 -13.61
CA LEU A 327 -8.58 -10.98 -12.49
C LEU A 327 -10.10 -11.21 -12.44
N GLN A 328 -10.73 -11.43 -13.59
CA GLN A 328 -12.12 -11.88 -13.69
C GLN A 328 -12.27 -13.38 -13.33
N PHE A 329 -11.25 -14.19 -13.64
CA PHE A 329 -11.07 -15.56 -13.12
C PHE A 329 -10.75 -15.60 -11.61
N LEU A 330 -10.05 -14.58 -11.07
CA LEU A 330 -9.93 -14.26 -9.65
C LEU A 330 -11.23 -13.58 -9.20
N GLY A 331 -12.33 -14.32 -9.35
CA GLY A 331 -13.70 -13.82 -9.31
C GLY A 331 -13.99 -12.85 -8.16
N THR A 332 -14.95 -11.93 -8.36
CA THR A 332 -15.56 -10.95 -7.41
C THR A 332 -14.70 -10.40 -6.27
N VAL A 333 -14.18 -11.26 -5.39
CA VAL A 333 -13.17 -11.02 -4.36
C VAL A 333 -12.03 -10.11 -4.84
N GLY A 334 -11.50 -10.30 -6.05
CA GLY A 334 -10.44 -9.46 -6.61
C GLY A 334 -10.86 -7.99 -6.76
N VAL A 335 -12.06 -7.76 -7.32
CA VAL A 335 -12.62 -6.41 -7.50
C VAL A 335 -13.00 -5.76 -6.18
N GLN A 336 -13.57 -6.53 -5.26
CA GLN A 336 -13.90 -6.06 -3.91
C GLN A 336 -12.62 -5.59 -3.17
N THR A 337 -11.52 -6.34 -3.29
CA THR A 337 -10.21 -5.99 -2.71
C THR A 337 -9.71 -4.66 -3.28
N ILE A 338 -9.72 -4.50 -4.60
CA ILE A 338 -9.24 -3.27 -5.27
C ILE A 338 -10.05 -2.04 -4.86
N LEU A 339 -11.38 -2.17 -4.77
CA LEU A 339 -12.23 -1.07 -4.33
C LEU A 339 -11.97 -0.69 -2.86
N SER A 340 -11.68 -1.68 -2.01
CA SER A 340 -11.30 -1.44 -0.59
C SER A 340 -10.01 -0.63 -0.51
N GLU A 341 -8.97 -1.08 -1.23
CA GLU A 341 -7.67 -0.41 -1.30
C GLU A 341 -7.77 1.02 -1.86
N PHE A 342 -8.66 1.26 -2.83
CA PHE A 342 -8.88 2.59 -3.38
C PHE A 342 -9.44 3.58 -2.34
N ILE A 343 -10.40 3.16 -1.53
CA ILE A 343 -10.93 3.99 -0.45
C ILE A 343 -9.86 4.23 0.60
N SER A 344 -9.12 3.19 0.98
CA SER A 344 -8.01 3.29 1.92
C SER A 344 -6.90 4.21 1.42
N TYR A 345 -6.63 4.24 0.12
CA TYR A 345 -5.73 5.20 -0.51
C TYR A 345 -6.24 6.64 -0.41
N ILE A 346 -7.51 6.90 -0.75
CA ILE A 346 -8.12 8.24 -0.64
C ILE A 346 -8.02 8.75 0.80
N ILE A 347 -8.40 7.92 1.78
CA ILE A 347 -8.32 8.24 3.20
C ILE A 347 -6.88 8.51 3.61
N SER A 348 -5.94 7.67 3.20
CA SER A 348 -4.52 7.83 3.49
C SER A 348 -3.97 9.17 2.97
N VAL A 349 -4.29 9.54 1.73
CA VAL A 349 -3.85 10.81 1.13
C VAL A 349 -4.47 12.00 1.87
N ALA A 350 -5.79 12.01 2.06
CA ALA A 350 -6.51 13.09 2.72
C ALA A 350 -6.04 13.30 4.17
N HIS A 351 -5.82 12.20 4.90
CA HIS A 351 -5.31 12.23 6.26
C HIS A 351 -3.89 12.80 6.34
N ARG A 352 -2.98 12.37 5.45
CA ARG A 352 -1.61 12.89 5.41
C ARG A 352 -1.57 14.38 5.08
N ILE A 353 -2.38 14.84 4.13
CA ILE A 353 -2.51 16.27 3.82
C ILE A 353 -2.93 17.04 5.07
N THR A 354 -3.91 16.53 5.81
CA THR A 354 -4.38 17.17 7.05
C THR A 354 -3.26 17.26 8.09
N ILE A 355 -2.48 16.20 8.27
CA ILE A 355 -1.31 16.22 9.16
C ILE A 355 -0.29 17.28 8.72
N ILE A 356 0.02 17.36 7.43
CA ILE A 356 0.96 18.36 6.88
C ILE A 356 0.45 19.78 7.17
N CYS A 357 -0.85 20.03 7.01
CA CYS A 357 -1.45 21.32 7.32
C CYS A 357 -1.39 21.66 8.82
N ASP A 358 -1.66 20.69 9.69
CA ASP A 358 -1.61 20.87 11.15
C ASP A 358 -0.19 21.11 11.65
N ASP A 359 0.79 20.38 11.13
CA ASP A 359 2.20 20.55 11.49
C ASP A 359 2.74 21.92 11.04
N ASN A 360 2.32 22.41 9.87
CA ASN A 360 2.67 23.77 9.42
C ASN A 360 2.10 24.86 10.33
N LYS A 361 0.83 24.73 10.75
CA LYS A 361 0.21 25.68 11.70
C LYS A 361 0.94 25.70 13.04
N LYS A 362 1.33 24.55 13.58
CA LYS A 362 2.06 24.46 14.85
C LYS A 362 3.44 25.10 14.80
N LEU A 363 4.09 25.12 13.65
CA LEU A 363 5.38 25.76 13.44
C LEU A 363 5.30 27.29 13.30
N GLY A 364 4.11 27.90 13.49
CA GLY A 364 3.91 29.34 13.36
C GLY A 364 4.13 29.85 11.93
N LYS A 365 4.14 28.94 10.94
CA LYS A 365 4.25 29.29 9.54
C LYS A 365 2.84 29.49 9.00
N ASP A 366 2.31 30.70 9.07
CA ASP A 366 1.14 31.16 8.28
C ASP A 366 1.49 31.28 6.78
N LYS A 367 2.32 30.36 6.28
CA LYS A 367 2.85 30.36 4.93
C LYS A 367 1.99 29.45 4.07
N ILE A 368 1.62 29.92 2.88
CA ILE A 368 0.98 29.09 1.86
C ILE A 368 1.94 27.94 1.53
N ILE A 369 1.54 26.72 1.86
CA ILE A 369 2.31 25.50 1.55
C ILE A 369 2.28 25.33 0.03
N THR A 370 3.44 25.23 -0.61
CA THR A 370 3.49 25.04 -2.07
C THR A 370 3.13 23.61 -2.43
N LYS A 371 2.66 23.42 -3.68
CA LYS A 371 2.31 22.09 -4.20
C LYS A 371 3.50 21.13 -4.11
N GLU A 372 4.70 21.64 -4.36
CA GLU A 372 5.96 20.90 -4.31
C GLU A 372 6.31 20.44 -2.88
N GLU A 373 6.08 21.30 -1.87
CA GLU A 373 6.29 20.97 -0.46
C GLU A 373 5.29 19.91 0.04
N VAL A 374 4.03 19.97 -0.40
CA VAL A 374 3.04 18.93 -0.12
C VAL A 374 3.46 17.61 -0.76
N ILE A 375 3.81 17.60 -2.05
CA ILE A 375 4.23 16.39 -2.76
C ILE A 375 5.47 15.79 -2.08
N GLN A 376 6.50 16.59 -1.81
CA GLN A 376 7.73 16.12 -1.15
C GLN A 376 7.46 15.51 0.23
N SER A 377 6.55 16.11 1.00
CA SER A 377 6.17 15.61 2.32
C SER A 377 5.37 14.31 2.24
N LEU A 378 4.50 14.16 1.23
CA LEU A 378 3.75 12.92 0.98
C LEU A 378 4.64 11.75 0.55
N THR A 379 5.72 12.02 -0.20
CA THR A 379 6.65 10.98 -0.69
C THR A 379 7.67 10.53 0.38
N LYS A 380 7.78 11.24 1.51
CA LYS A 380 8.72 10.91 2.59
C LYS A 380 8.22 9.67 3.39
N LYS A 381 8.56 8.48 2.87
CA LYS A 381 8.08 7.14 3.27
C LYS A 381 8.31 6.69 4.74
N LYS A 382 8.96 7.46 5.60
CA LYS A 382 9.33 7.02 6.95
C LYS A 382 9.20 8.14 7.99
N THR A 383 7.97 8.44 8.39
CA THR A 383 7.72 9.40 9.47
C THR A 383 6.80 8.79 10.52
N LEU A 384 6.86 9.28 11.75
CA LEU A 384 5.92 8.91 12.81
C LEU A 384 4.46 9.21 12.43
N ASN A 385 4.23 10.15 11.49
CA ASN A 385 2.93 10.48 10.94
C ASN A 385 2.34 9.36 10.06
N GLU A 386 3.20 8.56 9.40
CA GLU A 386 2.79 7.35 8.67
C GLU A 386 2.12 6.34 9.59
N VAL A 387 2.62 6.20 10.83
CA VAL A 387 2.09 5.27 11.84
C VAL A 387 0.66 5.63 12.20
N ARG A 388 0.36 6.93 12.35
CA ARG A 388 -1.02 7.39 12.62
C ARG A 388 -1.95 7.07 11.45
N THR A 389 -1.51 7.35 10.22
CA THR A 389 -2.30 7.05 9.01
C THR A 389 -2.62 5.56 8.87
N ARG A 390 -1.62 4.69 9.06
CA ARG A 390 -1.84 3.23 8.98
C ARG A 390 -2.75 2.70 10.09
N LYS A 391 -2.67 3.28 11.30
CA LYS A 391 -3.64 2.96 12.37
C LYS A 391 -5.07 3.32 11.96
N VAL A 392 -5.28 4.49 11.35
CA VAL A 392 -6.60 4.91 10.84
C VAL A 392 -7.13 3.88 9.84
N ILE A 393 -6.33 3.47 8.85
CA ILE A 393 -6.72 2.48 7.85
C ILE A 393 -7.09 1.15 8.49
N VAL A 394 -6.17 0.52 9.23
CA VAL A 394 -6.39 -0.81 9.86
C VAL A 394 -7.63 -0.80 10.76
N ILE A 395 -7.82 0.24 11.57
CA ILE A 395 -8.99 0.33 12.47
C ILE A 395 -10.27 0.46 11.65
N SER A 396 -10.29 1.36 10.66
CA SER A 396 -11.49 1.59 9.85
C SER A 396 -11.91 0.36 9.03
N GLU A 397 -10.95 -0.34 8.41
CA GLU A 397 -11.22 -1.56 7.66
C GLU A 397 -11.67 -2.70 8.58
N SER A 398 -11.05 -2.85 9.75
CA SER A 398 -11.48 -3.86 10.73
C SER A 398 -12.93 -3.63 11.15
N ILE A 399 -13.32 -2.39 11.44
CA ILE A 399 -14.70 -2.04 11.81
C ILE A 399 -15.66 -2.31 10.64
N ALA A 400 -15.32 -1.89 9.42
CA ALA A 400 -16.16 -2.10 8.24
C ALA A 400 -16.34 -3.59 7.92
N SER A 401 -15.29 -4.39 8.09
CA SER A 401 -15.34 -5.85 7.93
C SER A 401 -16.23 -6.51 8.99
N ILE A 402 -16.07 -6.14 10.26
CA ILE A 402 -16.94 -6.64 11.33
C ILE A 402 -18.41 -6.24 11.07
N ALA A 403 -18.66 -5.02 10.60
CA ALA A 403 -20.01 -4.55 10.28
C ALA A 403 -20.65 -5.36 9.14
N ASN A 404 -19.89 -5.64 8.05
CA ASN A 404 -20.37 -6.51 6.97
C ASN A 404 -20.73 -7.90 7.51
N ALA A 405 -19.85 -8.51 8.31
CA ALA A 405 -20.07 -9.83 8.89
C ALA A 405 -21.34 -9.89 9.76
N ILE A 406 -21.56 -8.88 10.61
CA ILE A 406 -22.77 -8.78 11.46
C ILE A 406 -24.03 -8.67 10.62
N VAL A 407 -24.03 -7.82 9.58
CA VAL A 407 -25.20 -7.65 8.70
C VAL A 407 -25.55 -8.96 7.99
N ILE A 408 -24.55 -9.67 7.46
CA ILE A 408 -24.75 -10.93 6.76
C ILE A 408 -25.27 -12.01 7.72
N ALA A 409 -24.67 -12.14 8.90
CA ALA A 409 -25.14 -13.08 9.93
C ALA A 409 -26.59 -12.78 10.36
N GLY A 410 -26.96 -11.49 10.50
CA GLY A 410 -28.32 -11.09 10.82
C GLY A 410 -29.34 -11.47 9.74
N ILE A 411 -28.97 -11.30 8.45
CA ILE A 411 -29.82 -11.72 7.32
C ILE A 411 -29.97 -13.25 7.29
N GLU A 412 -28.91 -14.01 7.56
CA GLU A 412 -28.93 -15.47 7.58
C GLU A 412 -29.81 -16.02 8.73
N VAL A 413 -29.72 -15.43 9.92
CA VAL A 413 -30.61 -15.74 11.05
C VAL A 413 -32.06 -15.44 10.68
N GLY A 414 -32.33 -14.29 10.07
CA GLY A 414 -33.68 -13.92 9.60
C GLY A 414 -34.23 -14.86 8.53
N ALA A 415 -33.38 -15.27 7.57
CA ALA A 415 -33.73 -16.24 6.53
C ALA A 415 -34.08 -17.61 7.11
N THR A 416 -33.32 -18.05 8.12
CA THR A 416 -33.59 -19.30 8.84
C THR A 416 -34.92 -19.23 9.60
N TYR A 417 -35.19 -18.12 10.29
CA TYR A 417 -36.44 -17.93 11.04
C TYR A 417 -37.68 -17.85 10.14
N THR A 418 -37.52 -17.34 8.91
CA THR A 418 -38.61 -17.15 7.94
C THR A 418 -38.70 -18.28 6.90
N GLU A 419 -37.90 -19.33 7.05
CA GLU A 419 -37.77 -20.46 6.10
C GLU A 419 -37.51 -20.02 4.64
N ASN A 420 -36.89 -18.85 4.45
CA ASN A 420 -36.66 -18.25 3.13
C ASN A 420 -35.24 -18.57 2.62
N VAL A 421 -35.12 -19.72 1.96
CA VAL A 421 -33.85 -20.22 1.40
C VAL A 421 -33.28 -19.28 0.33
N GLU A 422 -34.13 -18.55 -0.40
CA GLU A 422 -33.71 -17.57 -1.40
C GLU A 422 -33.04 -16.34 -0.77
N LEU A 423 -33.52 -15.92 0.41
CA LEU A 423 -32.93 -14.81 1.18
C LEU A 423 -31.54 -15.18 1.70
N SER A 424 -31.34 -16.42 2.16
CA SER A 424 -30.03 -16.93 2.58
C SER A 424 -29.03 -17.00 1.40
N GLY A 425 -29.46 -17.56 0.26
CA GLY A 425 -28.64 -17.61 -0.95
C GLY A 425 -28.30 -16.23 -1.54
N LYS A 426 -29.15 -15.22 -1.30
CA LYS A 426 -28.86 -13.82 -1.62
C LYS A 426 -27.87 -13.20 -0.64
N ALA A 427 -27.95 -13.50 0.65
CA ALA A 427 -27.07 -12.95 1.69
C ALA A 427 -25.59 -13.26 1.41
N ILE A 428 -25.26 -14.52 1.10
CA ILE A 428 -23.89 -14.96 0.81
C ILE A 428 -23.26 -14.18 -0.36
N LYS A 429 -24.08 -13.73 -1.32
CA LYS A 429 -23.61 -12.92 -2.47
C LYS A 429 -23.20 -11.49 -2.10
N TYR A 430 -23.59 -10.99 -0.93
CA TYR A 430 -23.24 -9.66 -0.40
C TYR A 430 -22.01 -9.69 0.52
N LEU A 431 -21.37 -10.86 0.70
CA LEU A 431 -20.12 -10.96 1.42
C LEU A 431 -19.03 -10.12 0.74
N ASP A 432 -18.36 -9.31 1.56
CA ASP A 432 -17.22 -8.48 1.17
C ASP A 432 -15.90 -9.25 1.33
N ILE A 433 -15.77 -10.37 0.62
CA ILE A 433 -14.61 -11.25 0.72
C ILE A 433 -13.33 -10.50 0.36
N GLY A 434 -13.38 -9.60 -0.63
CA GLY A 434 -12.22 -8.79 -0.98
C GLY A 434 -11.85 -7.73 0.05
N GLY A 435 -12.84 -7.09 0.69
CA GLY A 435 -12.58 -6.21 1.84
C GLY A 435 -12.01 -6.97 3.05
N TYR A 436 -12.43 -8.21 3.28
CA TYR A 436 -11.83 -9.09 4.30
C TYR A 436 -10.37 -9.42 3.97
N LEU A 437 -10.06 -9.73 2.71
CA LEU A 437 -8.70 -9.99 2.27
C LEU A 437 -7.80 -8.75 2.45
N SER A 438 -8.29 -7.57 2.04
CA SER A 438 -7.63 -6.27 2.26
C SER A 438 -7.38 -6.02 3.75
N THR A 439 -8.39 -6.24 4.61
CA THR A 439 -8.25 -6.12 6.07
C THR A 439 -7.15 -7.04 6.63
N VAL A 440 -7.09 -8.30 6.18
CA VAL A 440 -6.03 -9.24 6.58
C VAL A 440 -4.67 -8.75 6.13
N ILE A 441 -4.53 -8.31 4.88
CA ILE A 441 -3.28 -7.75 4.34
C ILE A 441 -2.83 -6.56 5.19
N HIS A 442 -3.74 -5.65 5.56
CA HIS A 442 -3.45 -4.49 6.39
C HIS A 442 -3.07 -4.89 7.83
N LEU A 443 -3.79 -5.83 8.46
CA LEU A 443 -3.44 -6.36 9.77
C LEU A 443 -2.02 -6.94 9.80
N PHE A 444 -1.55 -7.59 8.74
CA PHE A 444 -0.17 -8.09 8.71
C PHE A 444 0.85 -7.01 8.31
N SER A 445 0.61 -6.30 7.21
CA SER A 445 1.58 -5.39 6.61
C SER A 445 1.75 -4.10 7.41
N ASP A 446 0.66 -3.49 7.88
CA ASP A 446 0.70 -2.25 8.64
C ASP A 446 1.19 -2.47 10.07
N ILE A 447 0.78 -3.57 10.73
CA ILE A 447 1.32 -3.90 12.06
C ILE A 447 2.82 -4.17 11.97
N ARG A 448 3.28 -4.87 10.92
CA ARG A 448 4.72 -5.07 10.68
C ARG A 448 5.44 -3.74 10.46
N PHE A 449 4.85 -2.83 9.68
CA PHE A 449 5.40 -1.49 9.46
C PHE A 449 5.48 -0.69 10.78
N ILE A 450 4.40 -0.62 11.55
CA ILE A 450 4.33 0.10 12.83
C ILE A 450 5.37 -0.48 13.80
N THR A 451 5.51 -1.80 13.85
CA THR A 451 6.51 -2.48 14.68
C THR A 451 7.93 -2.13 14.24
N LYS A 452 8.18 -2.07 12.92
CA LYS A 452 9.48 -1.66 12.38
C LYS A 452 9.81 -0.22 12.78
N ILE A 453 8.90 0.73 12.60
CA ILE A 453 9.13 2.12 12.99
C ILE A 453 9.33 2.25 14.51
N LYS A 454 8.58 1.48 15.31
CA LYS A 454 8.79 1.44 16.77
C LYS A 454 10.19 0.92 17.14
N LYS A 455 10.68 -0.12 16.46
CA LYS A 455 12.04 -0.65 16.67
C LYS A 455 13.10 0.38 16.28
N GLU A 456 12.96 1.01 15.11
CA GLU A 456 13.86 2.08 14.65
C GLU A 456 13.87 3.27 15.63
N PHE A 457 12.71 3.67 16.14
CA PHE A 457 12.59 4.73 17.15
C PHE A 457 13.28 4.38 18.47
N ILE A 458 13.07 3.18 18.99
CA ILE A 458 13.72 2.72 20.23
C ILE A 458 15.24 2.67 20.05
N ALA A 459 15.72 2.12 18.93
CA ALA A 459 17.16 2.04 18.65
C ALA A 459 17.81 3.42 18.60
N GLN A 460 17.17 4.39 17.92
CA GLN A 460 17.66 5.77 17.86
C GLN A 460 17.67 6.45 19.23
N ALA A 461 16.64 6.22 20.06
CA ALA A 461 16.59 6.77 21.41
C ALA A 461 17.70 6.19 22.30
N VAL A 462 17.94 4.88 22.23
CA VAL A 462 19.03 4.21 22.96
C VAL A 462 20.39 4.74 22.51
N GLU A 463 20.62 4.87 21.21
CA GLU A 463 21.86 5.41 20.66
C GLU A 463 22.10 6.85 21.13
N LYS A 464 21.06 7.69 21.09
CA LYS A 464 21.13 9.06 21.59
C LYS A 464 21.47 9.12 23.08
N ASN A 465 20.78 8.33 23.91
CA ASN A 465 21.05 8.27 25.35
C ASN A 465 22.50 7.81 25.63
N TYR A 466 23.01 6.87 24.84
CA TYR A 466 24.38 6.39 24.96
C TYR A 466 25.40 7.50 24.61
N GLN A 467 25.18 8.23 23.51
CA GLN A 467 26.02 9.37 23.12
C GLN A 467 26.01 10.48 24.17
N GLU A 468 24.84 10.78 24.75
CA GLU A 468 24.74 11.77 25.85
C GLU A 468 25.51 11.34 27.09
N LYS A 469 25.44 10.06 27.47
CA LYS A 469 26.24 9.49 28.58
C LYS A 469 27.74 9.56 28.30
N LEU A 470 28.21 9.21 27.09
CA LEU A 470 29.62 9.33 26.71
C LEU A 470 30.13 10.78 26.81
N ASN A 471 29.38 11.72 26.23
CA ASN A 471 29.71 13.14 26.28
C ASN A 471 29.77 13.66 27.73
N SER A 472 28.88 13.18 28.61
CA SER A 472 28.88 13.56 30.04
C SER A 472 30.09 13.03 30.83
N LEU A 473 30.73 11.97 30.32
CA LEU A 473 31.95 11.37 30.88
C LEU A 473 33.23 11.96 30.28
N GLY A 474 33.12 12.90 29.32
CA GLY A 474 34.26 13.53 28.66
C GLY A 474 35.02 12.60 27.69
N ILE A 475 34.34 11.57 27.16
CA ILE A 475 34.87 10.60 26.20
C ILE A 475 34.29 10.87 24.81
#